data_AF-A2EGE8-F1
#
_entry.id   AF-A2EGE8-F1
#
_cell.length_a   1.000
_cell.length_b   1.000
_cell.length_c   1.000
_cell.angle_alpha   90.00
_cell.angle_beta   90.00
_cell.angle_gamma   90.00
#
_symmetry.space_group_name_H-M   'P 1'
#
loop_
_entity.id
_entity.type
_entity.pdbx_description
1 polymer ?
#
loop_
_entity_poly.entity_id
_entity_poly.type
_entity_poly.pdbx_seq_one_letter_code
_entity_poly.pdbx_strand_id
1 'polypeptide(L)'
;MPPPSRRKQQSREANEKSIEARKNSQEKNAPKEVDPKHWTASVIVNGDSYTRARNLFQDNNIKVPSEKEFYRHQKEIGKVILEYKEQSIKNAQQTMKKDTFLSTDSHYNVGRNATACQSLMMDNRGKVVGETTVIKKSSGGDFEGQSNIMETECTKRMMSNFDFTKSNYFLY
;
A
#
# COMPACT_ATOMS: atom_id res chain seq x y z
N MET A 1 -64.21 -23.32 6.08
CA MET A 1 -63.13 -24.18 5.54
C MET A 1 -62.67 -25.13 6.64
N PRO A 2 -62.58 -26.45 6.40
CA PRO A 2 -62.08 -27.39 7.40
C PRO A 2 -60.58 -27.18 7.63
N PRO A 3 -60.10 -27.30 8.89
CA PRO A 3 -58.69 -27.15 9.20
C PRO A 3 -57.86 -28.22 8.48
N PRO A 4 -56.63 -27.89 8.06
CA PRO A 4 -55.75 -28.83 7.37
C PRO A 4 -55.49 -30.07 8.23
N SER A 5 -55.42 -31.24 7.60
CA SER A 5 -55.19 -32.50 8.32
C SER A 5 -53.86 -32.46 9.08
N ARG A 6 -53.82 -33.10 10.25
CA ARG A 6 -52.64 -33.19 11.12
C ARG A 6 -51.38 -33.63 10.37
N ARG A 7 -51.54 -34.53 9.38
CA ARG A 7 -50.47 -35.01 8.49
C ARG A 7 -49.92 -33.91 7.57
N LYS A 8 -50.77 -33.02 7.05
CA LYS A 8 -50.35 -31.86 6.24
C LYS A 8 -49.67 -30.77 7.08
N GLN A 9 -50.05 -30.61 8.34
CA GLN A 9 -49.37 -29.70 9.27
C GLN A 9 -47.95 -30.22 9.60
N GLN A 10 -47.83 -31.48 9.98
CA GLN A 10 -46.53 -32.12 10.25
C GLN A 10 -45.57 -32.08 9.06
N SER A 11 -46.07 -32.28 7.84
CA SER A 11 -45.23 -32.17 6.64
C SER A 11 -44.73 -30.76 6.38
N ARG A 12 -45.53 -29.73 6.71
CA ARG A 12 -45.14 -28.32 6.56
C ARG A 12 -44.08 -27.94 7.58
N GLU A 13 -44.29 -28.28 8.85
CA GLU A 13 -43.33 -28.04 9.94
C GLU A 13 -41.98 -28.74 9.69
N ALA A 14 -41.99 -29.98 9.19
CA ALA A 14 -40.77 -30.68 8.83
C ALA A 14 -40.02 -30.00 7.66
N ASN A 15 -40.76 -29.49 6.67
CA ASN A 15 -40.19 -28.78 5.54
C ASN A 15 -39.60 -27.43 5.97
N GLU A 16 -40.30 -26.67 6.81
CA GLU A 16 -39.83 -25.41 7.40
C GLU A 16 -38.54 -25.62 8.21
N LYS A 17 -38.50 -26.63 9.10
CA LYS A 17 -37.29 -26.99 9.85
C LYS A 17 -36.13 -27.38 8.94
N SER A 18 -36.40 -28.06 7.83
CA SER A 18 -35.35 -28.44 6.87
C SER A 18 -34.80 -27.22 6.11
N ILE A 19 -35.64 -26.24 5.78
CA ILE A 19 -35.24 -24.99 5.13
C ILE A 19 -34.42 -24.14 6.10
N GLU A 20 -34.84 -24.06 7.35
CA GLU A 20 -34.15 -23.30 8.40
C GLU A 20 -32.79 -23.93 8.75
N ALA A 21 -32.72 -25.26 8.83
CA ALA A 21 -31.45 -25.97 8.99
C ALA A 21 -30.49 -25.75 7.80
N ARG A 22 -31.01 -25.69 6.56
CA ARG A 22 -30.22 -25.37 5.37
C ARG A 22 -29.69 -23.94 5.40
N LYS A 23 -30.52 -22.96 5.78
CA LYS A 23 -30.09 -21.56 5.93
C LYS A 23 -29.01 -21.41 7.01
N ASN A 24 -29.22 -22.01 8.18
CA ASN A 24 -28.24 -21.95 9.26
C ASN A 24 -26.92 -22.64 8.90
N SER A 25 -26.96 -23.72 8.12
CA SER A 25 -25.76 -24.37 7.58
C SER A 25 -25.04 -23.50 6.55
N GLN A 26 -25.80 -22.81 5.68
CA GLN A 26 -25.23 -21.86 4.71
C GLN A 26 -24.59 -20.65 5.40
N GLU A 27 -25.22 -20.08 6.44
CA GLU A 27 -24.66 -18.97 7.21
C GLU A 27 -23.41 -19.36 8.00
N LYS A 28 -23.39 -20.56 8.61
CA LYS A 28 -22.20 -21.06 9.32
C LYS A 28 -21.00 -21.30 8.41
N ASN A 29 -21.25 -21.64 7.15
CA ASN A 29 -20.21 -21.90 6.15
C ASN A 29 -19.95 -20.69 5.24
N ALA A 30 -20.65 -19.57 5.44
CA ALA A 30 -20.46 -18.37 4.66
C ALA A 30 -19.04 -17.84 4.86
N PRO A 31 -18.35 -17.40 3.78
CA PRO A 31 -17.03 -16.82 3.91
C PRO A 31 -17.07 -15.58 4.81
N LYS A 32 -16.08 -15.45 5.70
CA LYS A 32 -15.89 -14.21 6.46
C LYS A 32 -15.47 -13.11 5.50
N GLU A 33 -15.98 -11.89 5.66
CA GLU A 33 -15.62 -10.75 4.81
C GLU A 33 -14.71 -9.78 5.56
N VAL A 34 -13.66 -9.31 4.90
CA VAL A 34 -12.75 -8.31 5.45
C VAL A 34 -13.25 -6.89 5.20
N ASP A 35 -12.83 -5.93 6.03
CA ASP A 35 -12.97 -4.52 5.68
C ASP A 35 -12.07 -4.18 4.47
N PRO A 36 -12.62 -3.68 3.35
CA PRO A 36 -11.85 -3.45 2.13
C PRO A 36 -10.67 -2.48 2.30
N LYS A 37 -10.83 -1.43 3.10
CA LYS A 37 -9.78 -0.41 3.29
C LYS A 37 -8.63 -0.97 4.14
N HIS A 38 -8.94 -1.59 5.27
CA HIS A 38 -7.93 -2.17 6.16
C HIS A 38 -7.19 -3.32 5.49
N TRP A 39 -7.89 -4.17 4.74
CA TRP A 39 -7.25 -5.21 3.96
C TRP A 39 -6.32 -4.63 2.89
N THR A 40 -6.78 -3.64 2.12
CA THR A 40 -5.95 -2.96 1.11
C THR A 40 -4.71 -2.32 1.74
N ALA A 41 -4.84 -1.63 2.86
CA ALA A 41 -3.72 -1.05 3.60
C ALA A 41 -2.72 -2.14 4.05
N SER A 42 -3.22 -3.27 4.55
CA SER A 42 -2.39 -4.40 4.99
C SER A 42 -1.60 -5.00 3.82
N VAL A 43 -2.22 -5.16 2.65
CA VAL A 43 -1.53 -5.65 1.45
C VAL A 43 -0.40 -4.70 1.04
N ILE A 44 -0.65 -3.39 1.04
CA ILE A 44 0.35 -2.36 0.67
C ILE A 44 1.53 -2.37 1.66
N VAL A 45 1.26 -2.36 2.97
CA VAL A 45 2.31 -2.33 4.01
C VAL A 45 3.19 -3.57 3.98
N ASN A 46 2.62 -4.73 3.66
CA ASN A 46 3.38 -5.98 3.54
C ASN A 46 4.11 -6.13 2.20
N GLY A 47 3.96 -5.18 1.27
CA GLY A 47 4.58 -5.25 -0.05
C GLY A 47 4.03 -6.40 -0.92
N ASP A 48 2.79 -6.81 -0.69
CA ASP A 48 2.15 -7.90 -1.43
C ASP A 48 1.38 -7.40 -2.66
N SER A 49 1.14 -8.31 -3.61
CA SER A 49 0.24 -8.05 -4.73
C SER A 49 -1.19 -8.46 -4.38
N TYR A 50 -2.17 -7.81 -5.02
CA TYR A 50 -3.59 -8.16 -4.88
C TYR A 50 -3.83 -9.67 -5.10
N THR A 51 -3.28 -10.23 -6.17
CA THR A 51 -3.48 -11.64 -6.53
C THR A 51 -2.93 -12.58 -5.46
N ARG A 52 -1.73 -12.32 -4.96
CA ARG A 52 -1.11 -13.15 -3.91
C ARG A 52 -1.92 -13.08 -2.62
N ALA A 53 -2.27 -11.88 -2.18
CA ALA A 53 -3.05 -11.69 -0.96
C ALA A 53 -4.46 -12.29 -1.08
N ARG A 54 -5.12 -12.11 -2.22
CA ARG A 54 -6.44 -12.70 -2.51
C ARG A 54 -6.42 -14.21 -2.37
N ASN A 55 -5.47 -14.87 -3.02
CA ASN A 55 -5.38 -16.33 -3.02
C ASN A 55 -5.19 -16.84 -1.58
N LEU A 56 -4.27 -16.24 -0.82
CA LEU A 56 -4.03 -16.59 0.58
C LEU A 56 -5.32 -16.50 1.43
N PHE A 57 -6.12 -15.46 1.27
CA PHE A 57 -7.36 -15.28 2.05
C PHE A 57 -8.47 -16.23 1.57
N GLN A 58 -8.56 -16.48 0.26
CA GLN A 58 -9.52 -17.43 -0.31
C GLN A 58 -9.26 -18.86 0.17
N ASP A 59 -7.99 -19.27 0.26
CA ASP A 59 -7.59 -20.58 0.81
C ASP A 59 -8.04 -20.77 2.27
N ASN A 60 -8.30 -19.67 2.97
CA ASN A 60 -8.78 -19.65 4.36
C ASN A 60 -10.29 -19.38 4.47
N ASN A 61 -11.05 -19.50 3.37
CA ASN A 61 -12.48 -19.18 3.30
C ASN A 61 -12.82 -17.74 3.75
N ILE A 62 -11.94 -16.79 3.42
CA ILE A 62 -12.14 -15.36 3.68
C ILE A 62 -12.33 -14.63 2.36
N LYS A 63 -13.45 -13.92 2.24
CA LYS A 63 -13.80 -13.07 1.10
C LYS A 63 -13.07 -11.73 1.23
N VAL A 64 -12.41 -11.36 0.13
CA VAL A 64 -11.68 -10.09 -0.03
C VAL A 64 -12.43 -9.18 -1.01
N PRO A 65 -12.17 -7.85 -0.99
CA PRO A 65 -12.73 -6.94 -1.98
C PRO A 65 -12.35 -7.33 -3.41
N SER A 66 -13.14 -6.86 -4.36
CA SER A 66 -12.81 -7.00 -5.78
C SER A 66 -11.54 -6.24 -6.15
N GLU A 67 -10.88 -6.64 -7.24
CA GLU A 67 -9.66 -5.97 -7.72
C GLU A 67 -9.89 -4.47 -8.01
N LYS A 68 -11.04 -4.14 -8.61
CA LYS A 68 -11.45 -2.76 -8.88
C LYS A 68 -11.56 -1.94 -7.59
N GLU A 69 -12.13 -2.53 -6.55
CA GLU A 69 -12.29 -1.90 -5.24
C GLU A 69 -10.95 -1.75 -4.51
N PHE A 70 -10.10 -2.77 -4.58
CA PHE A 70 -8.73 -2.73 -4.07
C PHE A 70 -7.95 -1.54 -4.67
N TYR A 71 -7.90 -1.41 -6.00
CA TYR A 71 -7.17 -0.31 -6.64
C TYR A 71 -7.77 1.07 -6.37
N ARG A 72 -9.09 1.16 -6.13
CA ARG A 72 -9.72 2.41 -5.67
C ARG A 72 -9.17 2.81 -4.30
N HIS A 73 -9.17 1.88 -3.34
CA HIS A 73 -8.66 2.16 -2.00
C HIS A 73 -7.15 2.34 -1.97
N GLN A 74 -6.40 1.63 -2.81
CA GLN A 74 -4.95 1.82 -2.93
C GLN A 74 -4.62 3.25 -3.33
N LYS A 75 -5.38 3.86 -4.26
CA LYS A 75 -5.20 5.27 -4.64
C LYS A 75 -5.51 6.24 -3.50
N GLU A 76 -6.56 5.97 -2.73
CA GLU A 76 -6.92 6.78 -1.56
C GLU A 76 -5.85 6.71 -0.47
N ILE A 77 -5.45 5.50 -0.09
CA ILE A 77 -4.42 5.23 0.91
C ILE A 77 -3.06 5.79 0.48
N GLY A 78 -2.71 5.64 -0.80
CA GLY A 78 -1.47 6.18 -1.35
C GLY A 78 -1.33 7.68 -1.16
N LYS A 79 -2.42 8.46 -1.31
CA LYS A 79 -2.40 9.91 -1.04
C LYS A 79 -2.05 10.21 0.42
N VAL A 80 -2.69 9.50 1.35
CA VAL A 80 -2.44 9.68 2.80
C VAL A 80 -0.99 9.32 3.16
N ILE A 81 -0.45 8.25 2.56
CA ILE A 81 0.96 7.86 2.76
C ILE A 81 1.90 8.96 2.27
N LEU A 82 1.64 9.54 1.09
CA LEU A 82 2.46 10.62 0.54
C LEU A 82 2.41 11.88 1.41
N GLU A 83 1.23 12.28 1.87
CA GLU A 83 1.07 13.42 2.78
C GLU A 83 1.82 13.20 4.11
N TYR A 84 1.68 12.00 4.70
CA TYR A 84 2.37 11.64 5.92
C TYR A 84 3.90 11.65 5.74
N LYS A 85 4.38 11.12 4.61
CA LYS A 85 5.79 11.12 4.24
C LYS A 85 6.35 12.54 4.15
N GLU A 86 5.67 13.43 3.43
CA GLU A 86 6.08 14.82 3.30
C GLU A 86 6.12 15.54 4.65
N GLN A 87 5.12 15.32 5.50
CA GLN A 87 5.11 15.90 6.84
C GLN A 87 6.24 15.35 7.72
N SER A 88 6.52 14.05 7.63
CA SER A 88 7.62 13.40 8.35
C SER A 88 8.98 14.00 7.98
N ILE A 89 9.23 14.20 6.67
CA ILE A 89 10.45 14.82 6.16
C ILE A 89 10.58 16.27 6.67
N LYS A 90 9.52 17.07 6.58
CA LYS A 90 9.50 18.46 7.09
C LYS A 90 9.80 18.52 8.59
N ASN A 91 9.20 17.64 9.38
CA ASN A 91 9.45 17.57 10.82
C ASN A 91 10.91 17.18 11.13
N ALA A 92 11.49 16.27 10.36
CA ALA A 92 12.89 15.89 10.49
C ALA A 92 13.82 17.07 10.18
N GLN A 93 13.56 17.82 9.10
CA GLN A 93 14.29 19.03 8.72
C GLN A 93 14.20 20.14 9.78
N GLN A 94 13.02 20.35 10.38
CA GLN A 94 12.84 21.38 11.43
C GLN A 94 13.69 21.11 12.67
N THR A 95 13.81 19.84 13.06
CA THR A 95 14.57 19.40 14.23
C THR A 95 16.05 19.13 13.93
N MET A 96 16.47 19.26 12.66
CA MET A 96 17.86 19.08 12.25
C MET A 96 18.73 20.18 12.86
N LYS A 97 19.82 19.77 13.51
CA LYS A 97 20.78 20.72 14.10
C LYS A 97 21.64 21.34 13.01
N LYS A 98 22.20 22.51 13.29
CA LYS A 98 23.25 23.08 12.46
C LYS A 98 24.44 22.10 12.38
N ASP A 99 25.17 22.16 11.29
CA ASP A 99 26.40 21.39 11.08
C ASP A 99 26.18 19.86 11.05
N THR A 100 24.95 19.44 10.74
CA THR A 100 24.61 18.02 10.62
C THR A 100 25.24 17.42 9.36
N PHE A 101 25.77 16.21 9.49
CA PHE A 101 26.24 15.40 8.37
C PHE A 101 25.06 14.78 7.63
N LEU A 102 25.10 14.88 6.31
CA LEU A 102 24.09 14.33 5.41
C LEU A 102 24.71 13.24 4.56
N SER A 103 24.01 12.12 4.44
CA SER A 103 24.33 11.04 3.51
C SER A 103 23.18 10.83 2.54
N THR A 104 23.49 10.33 1.35
CA THR A 104 22.48 9.96 0.36
C THR A 104 22.60 8.50 0.00
N ASP A 105 21.48 7.81 -0.17
CA ASP A 105 21.43 6.45 -0.71
C ASP A 105 20.32 6.35 -1.75
N SER A 106 20.52 5.49 -2.75
CA SER A 106 19.67 5.40 -3.93
C SER A 106 19.23 3.98 -4.21
N HIS A 107 17.96 3.82 -4.57
CA HIS A 107 17.37 2.55 -4.95
C HIS A 107 16.77 2.61 -6.36
N TYR A 108 17.12 1.60 -7.15
CA TYR A 108 16.57 1.39 -8.50
C TYR A 108 15.40 0.42 -8.45
N ASN A 109 14.34 0.71 -9.20
CA ASN A 109 13.15 -0.15 -9.22
C ASN A 109 13.41 -1.57 -9.76
N VAL A 110 14.44 -1.74 -10.59
CA VAL A 110 14.90 -3.05 -11.09
C VAL A 110 16.43 -3.04 -11.25
N GLY A 111 17.06 -4.21 -11.15
CA GLY A 111 18.52 -4.33 -11.20
C GLY A 111 19.17 -4.07 -12.58
N ARG A 112 18.39 -4.05 -13.68
CA ARG A 112 18.90 -3.76 -15.03
C ARG A 112 17.91 -2.92 -15.81
N ASN A 113 18.41 -1.97 -16.59
CA ASN A 113 17.61 -1.07 -17.43
C ASN A 113 16.48 -0.37 -16.65
N ALA A 114 16.79 0.06 -15.42
CA ALA A 114 15.84 0.71 -14.54
C ALA A 114 15.12 1.90 -15.20
N THR A 115 13.85 2.03 -14.86
CA THR A 115 12.98 3.12 -15.34
C THR A 115 12.70 4.15 -14.26
N ALA A 116 12.99 3.82 -13.00
CA ALA A 116 12.90 4.73 -11.88
C ALA A 116 14.08 4.54 -10.92
N CYS A 117 14.55 5.64 -10.35
CA CYS A 117 15.52 5.69 -9.27
C CYS A 117 14.97 6.63 -8.19
N GLN A 118 15.03 6.22 -6.94
CA GLN A 118 14.65 7.03 -5.79
C GLN A 118 15.89 7.19 -4.92
N SER A 119 16.21 8.43 -4.56
CA SER A 119 17.27 8.74 -3.60
C SER A 119 16.69 9.36 -2.35
N LEU A 120 17.22 8.94 -1.22
CA LEU A 120 16.91 9.47 0.11
C LEU A 120 18.13 10.20 0.63
N MET A 121 17.89 11.33 1.29
CA MET A 121 18.88 12.04 2.08
C MET A 121 18.57 11.81 3.54
N MET A 122 19.57 11.36 4.28
CA MET A 122 19.47 11.05 5.69
C MET A 122 20.45 11.87 6.51
N ASP A 123 20.05 12.21 7.73
CA ASP A 123 20.95 12.78 8.72
C ASP A 123 21.63 11.71 9.59
N ASN A 124 22.59 12.13 10.40
CA ASN A 124 23.29 11.27 11.35
C ASN A 124 22.42 10.74 12.50
N ARG A 125 21.13 11.10 12.58
CA ARG A 125 20.14 10.50 13.50
C ARG A 125 19.37 9.35 12.83
N GLY A 126 19.68 9.06 11.57
CA GLY A 126 18.94 8.10 10.75
C GLY A 126 17.56 8.60 10.32
N LYS A 127 17.33 9.92 10.31
CA LYS A 127 16.08 10.51 9.82
C LYS A 127 16.21 10.88 8.35
N VAL A 128 15.20 10.53 7.56
CA VAL A 128 15.08 11.01 6.18
C VAL A 128 14.70 12.49 6.23
N VAL A 129 15.57 13.33 5.68
CA VAL A 129 15.40 14.79 5.62
C VAL A 129 15.19 15.27 4.19
N GLY A 130 15.40 14.43 3.18
CA GLY A 130 15.11 14.75 1.80
C GLY A 130 14.82 13.48 1.00
N GLU A 131 14.05 13.65 -0.06
CA GLU A 131 13.75 12.57 -1.02
C GLU A 131 13.67 13.16 -2.42
N THR A 132 14.10 12.40 -3.41
CA THR A 132 13.83 12.68 -4.82
C THR A 132 13.61 11.37 -5.56
N THR A 133 12.69 11.40 -6.53
CA THR A 133 12.50 10.30 -7.48
C THR A 133 12.70 10.82 -8.89
N VAL A 134 13.49 10.09 -9.68
CA VAL A 134 13.67 10.30 -11.11
C VAL A 134 13.01 9.14 -11.82
N ILE A 135 12.10 9.46 -12.75
CA ILE A 135 11.40 8.46 -13.57
C ILE A 135 11.66 8.80 -15.03
N LYS A 136 11.98 7.79 -15.84
CA LYS A 136 12.18 7.95 -17.27
C LYS A 136 10.90 8.41 -17.96
N LYS A 137 11.05 9.22 -19.01
CA LYS A 137 9.95 9.68 -19.86
C LYS A 137 9.13 8.53 -20.46
N SER A 138 9.79 7.43 -20.84
CA SER A 138 9.14 6.20 -21.33
C SER A 138 8.25 5.50 -20.29
N SER A 139 8.33 5.88 -19.01
CA SER A 139 7.54 5.34 -17.91
C SER A 139 6.72 6.41 -17.20
N GLY A 140 6.45 7.53 -17.88
CA GLY A 140 5.58 8.60 -17.37
C GLY A 140 6.28 9.63 -16.48
N GLY A 141 7.62 9.66 -16.45
CA GLY A 141 8.40 10.72 -15.81
C GLY A 141 8.90 11.79 -16.77
N ASP A 142 9.94 12.50 -16.36
CA ASP A 142 10.53 13.63 -17.09
C ASP A 142 11.99 13.41 -17.52
N PHE A 143 12.60 12.27 -17.14
CA PHE A 143 14.02 12.03 -17.37
C PHE A 143 14.30 11.38 -18.72
N GLU A 144 15.20 11.97 -19.50
CA GLU A 144 15.58 11.52 -20.85
C GLU A 144 16.92 10.77 -20.90
N GLY A 145 17.65 10.67 -19.77
CA GLY A 145 18.96 10.04 -19.72
C GLY A 145 18.96 8.51 -19.55
N GLN A 146 20.17 7.94 -19.51
CA GLN A 146 20.39 6.51 -19.31
C GLN A 146 20.21 6.09 -17.85
N SER A 147 19.95 4.79 -17.60
CA SER A 147 19.65 4.30 -16.24
C SER A 147 20.81 4.50 -15.26
N ASN A 148 22.05 4.30 -15.70
CA ASN A 148 23.26 4.37 -14.87
C ASN A 148 23.55 5.77 -14.31
N ILE A 149 22.94 6.82 -14.87
CA ILE A 149 23.11 8.20 -14.40
C ILE A 149 21.91 8.74 -13.62
N MET A 150 20.89 7.90 -13.39
CA MET A 150 19.68 8.33 -12.67
C MET A 150 19.96 8.67 -11.21
N GLU A 151 20.87 7.95 -10.56
CA GLU A 151 21.32 8.27 -9.20
C GLU A 151 21.98 9.66 -9.14
N THR A 152 22.89 9.96 -10.06
CA THR A 152 23.49 11.30 -10.19
C THR A 152 22.42 12.38 -10.39
N GLU A 153 21.41 12.10 -11.22
CA GLU A 153 20.30 13.03 -11.44
C GLU A 153 19.44 13.22 -10.18
N CYS A 154 19.15 12.15 -9.43
CA CYS A 154 18.44 12.24 -8.17
C CYS A 154 19.21 13.11 -7.17
N THR A 155 20.51 12.90 -7.02
CA THR A 155 21.37 13.71 -6.15
C THR A 155 21.38 15.16 -6.59
N LYS A 156 21.54 15.46 -7.88
CA LYS A 156 21.48 16.84 -8.39
C LYS A 156 20.18 17.53 -8.04
N ARG A 157 19.03 16.89 -8.31
CA ARG A 157 17.70 17.43 -7.99
C ARG A 157 17.51 17.62 -6.49
N MET A 158 17.99 16.68 -5.67
CA MET A 158 17.97 16.79 -4.22
C MET A 158 18.78 18.00 -3.73
N MET A 159 20.01 18.17 -4.23
CA MET A 159 20.86 19.30 -3.87
C MET A 159 20.23 20.64 -4.26
N SER A 160 19.56 20.72 -5.41
CA SER A 160 18.92 21.97 -5.85
C SER A 160 17.72 22.38 -4.99
N ASN A 161 17.04 21.42 -4.36
CA ASN A 161 15.77 21.65 -3.65
C ASN A 161 15.92 21.67 -2.12
N PHE A 162 17.08 21.31 -1.58
CA PHE A 162 17.29 21.21 -0.14
C PHE A 162 17.94 22.49 0.43
N ASP A 163 17.43 22.96 1.57
CA ASP A 163 17.99 24.11 2.29
C ASP A 163 19.21 23.69 3.13
N PHE A 164 20.40 23.97 2.59
CA PHE A 164 21.67 23.64 3.23
C PHE A 164 22.14 24.66 4.27
N THR A 165 21.36 25.68 4.61
CA THR A 165 21.75 26.65 5.66
C THR A 165 22.01 26.00 7.02
N LYS A 166 21.52 24.77 7.23
CA LYS A 166 21.69 23.97 8.46
C LYS A 166 22.71 22.82 8.35
N SER A 167 23.41 22.64 7.23
CA SER A 167 24.33 21.51 7.03
C SER A 167 25.75 21.98 6.70
N ASN A 168 26.77 21.25 7.19
CA ASN A 168 28.17 21.61 6.91
C ASN A 168 28.92 20.62 6.01
N TYR A 169 28.49 19.36 5.91
CA TYR A 169 29.27 18.32 5.23
C TYR A 169 28.39 17.24 4.60
N PHE A 170 28.76 16.83 3.39
CA PHE A 170 28.16 15.69 2.67
C PHE A 170 29.09 14.50 2.72
N LEU A 171 28.53 13.32 3.01
CA LEU A 171 29.20 12.05 2.86
C LEU A 171 28.56 11.32 1.67
N TYR A 172 29.39 10.99 0.68
CA TYR A 172 29.03 10.16 -0.48
C TYR A 172 29.19 8.69 -0.14
#